data_AF-A0AAU6EEM2-F1
#
_entry.id   AF-A0AAU6EEM2-F1
#
_cell.length_a   1.000
_cell.length_b   1.000
_cell.length_c   1.000
_cell.angle_alpha   90.00
_cell.angle_beta   90.00
_cell.angle_gamma   90.00
#
_symmetry.space_group_name_H-M   'P 1'
#
loop_
_entity.id
_entity.type
_entity.pdbx_description
1 polymer ?
#
loop_
_entity_poly.entity_id
_entity_poly.type
_entity_poly.pdbx_seq_one_letter_code
_entity_poly.pdbx_strand_id
1 'polypeptide(L)'
;MEIEQSADALRTWQPLIIPGLLQTVDYARALLGGKPGVSPGRVEASLAARIDRQHILDREDPPMLWVILDEGVLTRPVGAAVWHKSSLSGDNGGDCVEVAELSGGRRGVRDSKNPTGPALVFTPTQWTTFTNGVKNGQFG
;
A
#
# COMPACT_ATOMS: atom_id res chain seq x y z
N MET A 1 -8.02 16.09 26.09
CA MET A 1 -8.69 15.79 24.80
C MET A 1 -9.38 17.03 24.21
N GLU A 2 -9.12 18.24 24.75
CA GLU A 2 -9.83 19.47 24.37
C GLU A 2 -9.05 20.40 23.42
N ILE A 3 -7.76 20.16 23.19
CA ILE A 3 -6.92 21.08 22.38
C ILE A 3 -7.14 20.95 20.87
N GLU A 4 -7.93 19.97 20.43
CA GLU A 4 -8.15 19.69 19.01
C GLU A 4 -9.48 20.25 18.47
N GLN A 5 -10.45 20.49 19.34
CA GLN A 5 -11.77 20.98 18.91
C GLN A 5 -11.75 22.46 18.51
N SER A 6 -10.78 23.25 19.00
CA SER A 6 -10.62 24.68 18.70
C SER A 6 -9.45 24.99 17.77
N ALA A 7 -8.93 24.01 17.03
CA ALA A 7 -7.79 24.23 16.16
C ALA A 7 -8.21 25.01 14.90
N ASP A 8 -7.73 26.24 14.75
CA ASP A 8 -7.91 27.03 13.51
C ASP A 8 -6.97 26.54 12.38
N ALA A 9 -5.87 25.89 12.75
CA ALA A 9 -4.92 25.30 11.82
C ALA A 9 -4.31 24.01 12.37
N LEU A 10 -4.26 22.98 11.53
CA LEU A 10 -3.53 21.75 11.80
C LEU A 10 -2.30 21.69 10.89
N ARG A 11 -1.12 21.62 11.51
CA ARG A 11 0.15 21.50 10.81
C ARG A 11 0.80 20.20 11.20
N THR A 12 1.13 19.38 10.22
CA THR A 12 1.76 18.07 10.46
C THR A 12 2.90 17.84 9.49
N TRP A 13 3.98 17.29 10.03
CA TRP A 13 5.12 16.82 9.26
C TRP A 13 5.36 15.36 9.65
N GLN A 14 5.13 14.45 8.70
CA GLN A 14 5.39 13.01 8.86
C GLN A 14 6.18 12.52 7.64
N PRO A 15 7.50 12.30 7.78
CA PRO A 15 8.36 12.00 6.63
C PRO A 15 8.22 10.55 6.10
N LEU A 16 7.56 9.65 6.84
CA LEU A 16 7.58 8.21 6.55
C LEU A 16 6.22 7.63 6.13
N ILE A 17 5.12 8.33 6.42
CA ILE A 17 3.77 7.85 6.16
C ILE A 17 2.84 9.02 5.85
N ILE A 18 1.77 8.73 5.10
CA ILE A 18 0.66 9.66 4.94
C ILE A 18 0.09 10.00 6.34
N PRO A 19 -0.08 11.28 6.70
CA PRO A 19 -0.65 11.68 7.98
C PRO A 19 -2.03 11.06 8.21
N GLY A 20 -2.33 10.70 9.46
CA GLY A 20 -3.55 9.96 9.80
C GLY A 20 -4.86 10.58 9.30
N LEU A 21 -4.93 11.90 9.18
CA LEU A 21 -6.09 12.62 8.66
C LEU A 21 -6.31 12.47 7.14
N LEU A 22 -5.29 12.01 6.41
CA LEU A 22 -5.30 11.83 4.95
C LEU A 22 -5.18 10.37 4.53
N GLN A 23 -5.16 9.44 5.49
CA GLN A 23 -5.05 8.01 5.18
C GLN A 23 -6.38 7.46 4.67
N THR A 24 -6.35 6.64 3.63
CA THR A 24 -7.49 5.79 3.27
C THR A 24 -7.69 4.69 4.32
N VAL A 25 -8.87 4.08 4.33
CA VAL A 25 -9.19 2.93 5.21
C VAL A 25 -8.15 1.83 5.06
N ASP A 26 -7.78 1.48 3.83
CA ASP A 26 -6.83 0.38 3.56
C ASP A 26 -5.41 0.73 4.01
N TYR A 27 -4.96 1.96 3.79
CA TYR A 27 -3.66 2.42 4.27
C TYR A 27 -3.59 2.38 5.80
N ALA A 28 -4.61 2.92 6.47
CA ALA A 28 -4.70 2.92 7.92
C ALA A 28 -4.72 1.50 8.48
N ARG A 29 -5.54 0.61 7.91
CA ARG A 29 -5.61 -0.80 8.31
C ARG A 29 -4.26 -1.50 8.16
N ALA A 30 -3.60 -1.32 7.02
CA ALA A 30 -2.28 -1.88 6.76
C ALA A 30 -1.23 -1.41 7.78
N LEU A 31 -1.20 -0.11 8.08
CA LEU A 31 -0.27 0.46 9.06
C LEU A 31 -0.55 -0.03 10.48
N LEU A 32 -1.82 -0.10 10.88
CA LEU A 32 -2.24 -0.52 12.23
C LEU A 32 -2.03 -2.02 12.45
N GLY A 33 -2.26 -2.84 11.42
CA GLY A 33 -2.06 -4.29 11.46
C GLY A 33 -0.62 -4.74 11.30
N GLY A 34 0.28 -3.88 10.79
CA GLY A 34 1.70 -4.21 10.60
C GLY A 34 2.52 -4.33 11.90
N LYS A 35 1.93 -3.99 13.05
CA LYS A 35 2.60 -4.09 14.36
C LYS A 35 2.54 -5.52 14.91
N PRO A 36 3.66 -6.13 15.30
CA PRO A 36 3.67 -7.46 15.93
C PRO A 36 2.76 -7.51 17.18
N GLY A 37 1.97 -8.58 17.31
CA GLY A 37 1.17 -8.84 18.51
C GLY A 37 -0.11 -8.01 18.67
N VAL A 38 -0.53 -7.24 17.65
CA VAL A 38 -1.81 -6.51 17.68
C VAL A 38 -2.95 -7.44 17.27
N SER A 39 -3.99 -7.54 18.10
CA SER A 39 -5.18 -8.32 17.77
C SER A 39 -6.02 -7.66 16.67
N PRO A 40 -6.72 -8.42 15.82
CA PRO A 40 -7.61 -7.86 14.80
C PRO A 40 -8.65 -6.88 15.37
N GLY A 41 -9.24 -7.21 16.52
CA GLY A 41 -10.20 -6.30 17.18
C GLY A 41 -9.60 -4.96 17.60
N ARG A 42 -8.31 -4.92 17.99
CA ARG A 42 -7.61 -3.66 18.31
C ARG A 42 -7.29 -2.86 17.05
N VAL A 43 -6.99 -3.52 15.93
CA VAL A 43 -6.81 -2.88 14.63
C VAL A 43 -8.11 -2.16 14.24
N GLU A 44 -9.24 -2.87 14.26
CA GLU A 44 -10.53 -2.31 13.85
C GLU A 44 -10.99 -1.17 14.78
N ALA A 45 -10.82 -1.30 16.10
CA ALA A 45 -11.11 -0.21 17.03
C ALA A 45 -10.25 1.04 16.78
N SER A 46 -8.96 0.86 16.50
CA SER A 46 -8.05 1.97 16.19
C SER A 46 -8.32 2.58 14.81
N LEU A 47 -8.77 1.77 13.87
CA LEU A 47 -9.18 2.20 12.53
C LEU A 47 -10.45 3.05 12.62
N ALA A 48 -11.48 2.57 13.32
CA ALA A 48 -12.72 3.32 13.55
C ALA A 48 -12.44 4.69 14.18
N ALA A 49 -11.68 4.72 15.28
CA ALA A 49 -11.29 5.98 15.92
C ALA A 49 -10.51 6.93 14.99
N ARG A 50 -9.73 6.40 14.05
CA ARG A 50 -9.00 7.19 13.06
C ARG A 50 -9.93 7.78 12.00
N ILE A 51 -10.87 7.00 11.49
CA ILE A 51 -11.85 7.46 10.51
C ILE A 51 -12.83 8.46 11.15
N ASP A 52 -13.28 8.21 12.39
CA ASP A 52 -14.11 9.15 13.14
C ASP A 52 -13.41 10.51 13.28
N ARG A 53 -12.11 10.51 13.58
CA ARG A 53 -11.30 11.73 13.66
C ARG A 53 -11.18 12.48 12.33
N GLN A 54 -11.23 11.78 11.19
CA GLN A 54 -11.15 12.43 9.87
C GLN A 54 -12.34 13.35 9.58
N HIS A 55 -13.50 13.09 10.19
CA HIS A 55 -14.70 13.92 10.04
C HIS A 55 -14.51 15.37 10.50
N ILE A 56 -13.42 15.68 11.23
CA ILE A 56 -13.06 17.08 11.54
C ILE A 56 -12.85 17.91 10.27
N LEU A 57 -12.47 17.29 9.15
CA LEU A 57 -12.29 17.95 7.86
C LEU A 57 -13.60 18.17 7.10
N ASP A 58 -14.68 17.50 7.51
CA ASP A 58 -16.01 17.57 6.86
C ASP A 58 -16.99 18.51 7.58
N ARG A 59 -16.59 19.11 8.71
CA ARG A 59 -17.44 20.04 9.47
C ARG A 59 -17.63 21.37 8.71
N GLU A 60 -18.64 22.16 9.11
CA GLU A 60 -19.00 23.44 8.46
C GLU A 60 -17.83 24.45 8.38
N ASP A 61 -17.01 24.52 9.42
CA ASP A 61 -15.80 25.35 9.48
C ASP A 61 -14.54 24.49 9.70
N PRO A 62 -14.07 23.77 8.67
CA PRO A 62 -12.99 22.80 8.82
C PRO A 62 -11.65 23.50 9.10
N PRO A 63 -10.76 22.89 9.91
CA PRO A 63 -9.46 23.49 10.19
C PRO A 63 -8.62 23.57 8.91
N MET A 64 -7.87 24.67 8.76
CA MET A 64 -6.89 24.77 7.66
C MET A 64 -5.78 23.73 7.86
N LEU A 65 -5.68 22.78 6.94
CA LEU A 65 -4.70 21.70 7.00
C LEU A 65 -3.49 22.00 6.10
N TRP A 66 -2.32 22.18 6.71
CA TRP A 66 -1.04 22.28 5.99
C TRP A 66 -0.22 21.01 6.21
N VAL A 67 0.11 20.34 5.10
CA VAL A 67 0.92 19.11 5.11
C VAL A 67 2.11 19.26 4.18
N ILE A 68 3.27 18.85 4.68
CA ILE A 68 4.47 18.63 3.87
C ILE A 68 4.70 17.12 3.83
N LEU A 69 4.69 16.55 2.62
CA LEU A 69 4.94 15.14 2.38
C LEU A 69 6.32 14.95 1.72
N ASP A 70 7.06 13.96 2.18
CA ASP A 70 8.27 13.49 1.49
C ASP A 70 7.87 12.65 0.26
N GLU A 71 8.64 12.75 -0.82
CA GLU A 71 8.40 11.99 -2.07
C GLU A 71 8.36 10.48 -1.81
N GLY A 72 9.21 9.99 -0.91
CA GLY A 72 9.29 8.58 -0.56
C GLY A 72 7.99 8.03 0.03
N VAL A 73 7.12 8.88 0.58
CA VAL A 73 5.79 8.46 1.07
C VAL A 73 4.88 8.04 -0.09
N LEU A 74 5.05 8.61 -1.29
CA LEU A 74 4.24 8.29 -2.46
C LEU A 74 4.65 6.97 -3.13
N THR A 75 5.92 6.59 -3.01
CA THR A 75 6.47 5.40 -3.68
C THR A 75 6.66 4.20 -2.76
N ARG A 76 6.50 4.39 -1.44
CA ARG A 76 6.65 3.31 -0.46
C ARG A 76 5.39 2.44 -0.37
N PRO A 77 5.46 1.14 -0.71
CA PRO A 77 4.33 0.24 -0.52
C PRO A 77 4.01 0.08 0.98
N VAL A 78 2.74 0.22 1.33
CA VAL A 78 2.21 0.00 2.68
C VAL A 78 1.14 -1.07 2.61
N GLY A 79 1.29 -2.12 3.41
CA GLY A 79 0.39 -3.29 3.42
C GLY A 79 0.94 -4.49 2.68
N ALA A 80 0.05 -5.44 2.39
CA ALA A 80 0.39 -6.65 1.64
C ALA A 80 0.65 -6.34 0.17
N ALA A 81 1.40 -7.22 -0.50
CA ALA A 81 1.63 -7.14 -1.93
C ALA A 81 0.29 -7.20 -2.69
N VAL A 82 0.07 -6.25 -3.59
CA VAL A 82 -1.08 -6.25 -4.51
C VAL A 82 -0.69 -7.04 -5.75
N TRP A 83 -1.35 -8.17 -5.96
CA TRP A 83 -1.07 -9.10 -7.04
C TRP A 83 -1.96 -8.81 -8.24
N HIS A 84 -1.35 -8.71 -9.42
CA HIS A 84 -2.05 -8.45 -10.66
C HIS A 84 -1.88 -9.62 -11.62
N LYS A 85 -2.99 -10.17 -12.10
CA LYS A 85 -3.02 -11.16 -13.18
C LYS A 85 -2.98 -10.45 -14.53
N SER A 86 -2.28 -11.03 -15.51
CA SER A 86 -2.30 -10.50 -16.88
C SER A 86 -3.70 -10.55 -17.50
N SER A 87 -4.12 -9.49 -18.18
CA SER A 87 -5.38 -9.48 -18.95
C SER A 87 -5.31 -10.35 -20.21
N LEU A 88 -4.12 -10.81 -20.60
CA LEU A 88 -3.90 -11.70 -21.75
C LEU A 88 -3.97 -13.20 -21.38
N SER A 89 -4.20 -13.50 -20.10
CA SER A 89 -4.46 -14.86 -19.64
C SER A 89 -5.89 -15.27 -19.98
N GLY A 90 -6.07 -16.02 -21.08
CA GLY A 90 -7.39 -16.54 -21.45
C GLY A 90 -7.86 -17.72 -20.59
N ASP A 91 -9.15 -18.07 -20.71
CA ASP A 91 -9.82 -19.12 -19.92
C ASP A 91 -9.43 -20.55 -20.35
N ASN A 92 -8.56 -20.68 -21.35
CA ASN A 92 -8.16 -21.96 -21.98
C ASN A 92 -7.17 -22.79 -21.13
N GLY A 93 -7.00 -22.48 -19.84
CA GLY A 93 -6.20 -23.31 -18.92
C GLY A 93 -4.68 -23.12 -18.96
N GLY A 94 -4.17 -22.08 -19.64
CA GLY A 94 -2.74 -21.77 -19.70
C GLY A 94 -2.09 -21.49 -18.34
N ASP A 95 -0.75 -21.40 -18.30
CA ASP A 95 0.03 -21.11 -17.09
C ASP A 95 -0.01 -19.61 -16.76
N CYS A 96 -1.06 -19.21 -16.05
CA CYS A 96 -1.27 -17.82 -15.67
C CYS A 96 -0.36 -17.45 -14.49
N VAL A 97 0.41 -16.37 -14.64
CA VAL A 97 1.21 -15.79 -13.56
C VAL A 97 0.59 -14.49 -13.04
N GLU A 98 0.82 -14.21 -11.76
CA GLU A 98 0.53 -12.91 -11.14
C GLU A 98 1.83 -12.20 -10.78
N VAL A 99 1.84 -10.88 -10.91
CA VAL A 99 2.99 -10.02 -10.58
C VAL A 99 2.58 -9.01 -9.52
N ALA A 100 3.49 -8.73 -8.58
CA ALA A 100 3.31 -7.68 -7.57
C ALA A 100 4.53 -6.76 -7.48
N GLU A 101 4.28 -5.47 -7.22
CA GLU A 101 5.32 -4.55 -6.74
C GLU A 101 5.61 -4.80 -5.27
N LEU A 102 6.90 -4.91 -4.93
CA LEU A 102 7.36 -5.10 -3.57
C LEU A 102 8.27 -3.95 -3.15
N SER A 103 8.48 -3.83 -1.84
CA SER A 103 9.34 -2.78 -1.28
C SER A 103 10.75 -2.78 -1.90
N GLY A 104 11.27 -1.58 -2.17
CA GLY A 104 12.56 -1.37 -2.82
C GLY A 104 12.56 -1.63 -4.33
N GLY A 105 11.40 -1.52 -4.99
CA GLY A 105 11.24 -1.71 -6.45
C GLY A 105 11.36 -3.16 -6.91
N ARG A 106 11.35 -4.12 -5.98
CA ARG A 106 11.41 -5.55 -6.29
C ARG A 106 10.11 -6.02 -6.94
N ARG A 107 10.19 -7.12 -7.68
CA ARG A 107 9.03 -7.73 -8.35
C ARG A 107 8.81 -9.15 -7.85
N GLY A 108 7.62 -9.41 -7.34
CA GLY A 108 7.16 -10.76 -7.02
C GLY A 108 6.46 -11.36 -8.23
N VAL A 109 6.71 -12.63 -8.54
CA VAL A 109 5.98 -13.40 -9.56
C VAL A 109 5.54 -14.72 -8.94
N ARG A 110 4.26 -15.07 -9.07
CA ARG A 110 3.72 -16.34 -8.56
C ARG A 110 2.77 -16.99 -9.56
N ASP A 111 2.52 -18.28 -9.35
CA ASP A 111 1.47 -19.02 -10.06
C ASP A 111 0.09 -18.56 -9.57
N SER A 112 -0.77 -18.13 -10.50
CA SER A 112 -2.15 -17.73 -10.19
C SER A 112 -2.99 -18.88 -9.63
N LYS A 113 -2.66 -20.12 -9.99
CA LYS A 113 -3.35 -21.34 -9.55
C LYS A 113 -2.92 -21.77 -8.15
N ASN A 114 -1.80 -21.24 -7.65
CA ASN A 114 -1.29 -21.50 -6.30
C ASN A 114 -0.92 -20.17 -5.58
N PRO A 115 -1.90 -19.30 -5.29
CA PRO A 115 -1.64 -17.95 -4.78
C PRO A 115 -1.03 -17.92 -3.37
N THR A 116 -1.19 -19.00 -2.60
CA THR A 116 -0.57 -19.16 -1.27
C THR A 116 0.79 -19.85 -1.32
N GLY A 117 1.20 -20.33 -2.51
CA GLY A 117 2.51 -20.91 -2.74
C GLY A 117 3.64 -19.86 -2.76
N PRO A 118 4.89 -20.32 -2.90
CA PRO A 118 6.05 -19.43 -2.95
C PRO A 118 6.02 -18.53 -4.19
N ALA A 119 6.45 -17.28 -4.02
CA ALA A 119 6.68 -16.34 -5.11
C ALA A 119 8.19 -16.23 -5.43
N LEU A 120 8.52 -16.14 -6.71
CA LEU A 120 9.85 -15.71 -7.16
C LEU A 120 9.99 -14.21 -6.94
N VAL A 121 11.12 -13.76 -6.40
CA VAL A 121 11.39 -12.35 -6.12
C VAL A 121 12.61 -11.88 -6.90
N PHE A 122 12.40 -10.87 -7.74
CA PHE A 122 13.43 -10.24 -8.57
C PHE A 122 13.84 -8.88 -7.99
N THR A 123 15.14 -8.57 -8.01
CA THR A 123 15.62 -7.20 -7.86
C THR A 123 15.22 -6.35 -9.08
N PRO A 124 15.24 -5.01 -8.98
CA PRO A 124 14.97 -4.14 -10.14
C PRO A 124 15.84 -4.47 -11.36
N THR A 125 17.13 -4.74 -11.12
CA THR A 125 18.08 -5.11 -12.18
C THR A 125 17.75 -6.47 -12.78
N GLN A 126 17.50 -7.49 -11.95
CA GLN A 126 17.13 -8.82 -12.44
C GLN A 126 15.84 -8.79 -13.26
N TRP A 127 14.85 -8.02 -12.82
CA TRP A 127 13.59 -7.86 -13.55
C TRP A 127 13.79 -7.19 -14.92
N THR A 128 14.61 -6.15 -14.96
CA THR A 128 14.94 -5.44 -16.21
C THR A 128 15.66 -6.38 -17.18
N THR A 129 16.67 -7.11 -16.71
CA THR A 129 17.38 -8.10 -17.53
C THR A 129 16.44 -9.20 -18.03
N PHE A 130 15.62 -9.76 -17.15
CA PHE A 130 14.66 -10.80 -17.50
C PHE A 130 13.67 -10.34 -18.58
N THR A 131 12.99 -9.21 -18.36
CA THR A 131 12.00 -8.69 -19.31
C THR A 131 12.61 -8.28 -20.66
N ASN A 132 13.85 -7.76 -20.66
CA ASN A 132 14.58 -7.50 -21.90
C ASN A 132 14.92 -8.79 -22.64
N GLY A 133 15.37 -9.84 -21.94
CA GLY A 133 15.65 -11.13 -22.57
C GLY A 133 14.40 -11.78 -23.17
N VAL A 134 13.25 -11.70 -22.49
CA VAL A 134 11.96 -12.18 -23.03
C VAL A 134 11.58 -11.42 -24.30
N LYS A 135 11.66 -10.08 -24.29
CA LYS A 135 11.36 -9.25 -25.48
C LYS A 135 12.27 -9.56 -26.66
N ASN A 136 13.51 -9.94 -26.38
CA ASN A 136 14.53 -10.27 -27.39
C ASN A 136 14.52 -11.76 -27.79
N GLY A 137 13.56 -12.56 -27.30
CA GLY A 137 13.44 -13.98 -27.66
C GLY A 137 14.55 -14.87 -27.12
N GLN A 138 15.25 -14.48 -26.05
CA GLN A 138 16.42 -15.20 -25.52
C GLN A 138 16.08 -16.47 -24.73
N PHE A 139 14.79 -16.72 -24.48
CA PHE A 139 14.30 -17.82 -23.64
C PHE A 139 13.29 -18.72 -24.40
N GLY A 140 13.25 -18.62 -25.73
CA GLY A 140 12.35 -19.37 -26.61
C GLY A 140 13.07 -20.33 -27.54
#